data_AF-A0A8T1BQK6-F1
#
_entry.id   AF-A0A8T1BQK6-F1
#
_cell.length_a   1.000
_cell.length_b   1.000
_cell.length_c   1.000
_cell.angle_alpha   90.00
_cell.angle_beta   90.00
_cell.angle_gamma   90.00
#
_symmetry.space_group_name_H-M   'P 1'
#
loop_
_entity.id
_entity.type
_entity.pdbx_description
1 polymer ?
#
loop_
_entity_poly.entity_id
_entity_poly.type
_entity_poly.pdbx_seq_one_letter_code
_entity_poly.pdbx_strand_id
1 'polypeptide(L)' 'MPSQATTKRHTPEERRPVLDAYHGGGDWRAVARHNGFPRTSAEYLVSHGRVENLPRGGARATKVTPEISTALEM' A
#
# COMPACT_ATOMS: atom_id res chain seq x y z
N MET A 1 -7.97 10.06 -23.56
CA MET A 1 -7.40 10.04 -22.19
C MET A 1 -6.11 9.26 -22.26
N PRO A 2 -4.92 9.83 -21.92
CA PRO A 2 -3.71 9.03 -21.89
C PRO A 2 -3.85 7.97 -20.80
N SER A 3 -3.78 6.71 -21.21
CA SER A 3 -3.81 5.53 -20.37
C SER A 3 -2.67 5.61 -19.36
N GLN A 4 -3.04 5.62 -18.08
CA GLN A 4 -2.10 5.59 -16.96
C GLN A 4 -1.13 4.43 -17.17
N ALA A 5 0.15 4.74 -17.41
CA ALA A 5 1.21 3.75 -17.43
C ALA A 5 1.08 2.92 -16.14
N THR A 6 0.81 1.63 -16.29
CA THR A 6 0.63 0.70 -15.19
C THR A 6 1.99 0.52 -14.53
N THR A 7 2.34 1.40 -13.59
CA THR A 7 3.46 1.17 -12.69
C THR A 7 3.18 -0.16 -12.00
N LYS A 8 3.96 -1.21 -12.36
CA LYS A 8 3.86 -2.54 -11.74
C LYS A 8 3.89 -2.33 -10.23
N ARG A 9 2.79 -2.66 -9.57
CA ARG A 9 2.75 -2.61 -8.11
C ARG A 9 3.57 -3.77 -7.59
N HIS A 10 4.47 -3.50 -6.66
CA HIS A 10 5.15 -4.59 -5.99
C HIS A 10 4.16 -5.45 -5.23
N THR A 11 4.30 -6.76 -5.36
CA THR A 11 3.42 -7.72 -4.69
C THR A 11 3.71 -7.75 -3.19
N PRO A 12 2.75 -8.20 -2.37
CA PRO A 12 3.00 -8.46 -0.94
C PRO A 12 4.20 -9.37 -0.71
N GLU A 13 4.44 -10.32 -1.62
CA GLU A 13 5.53 -11.28 -1.56
C GLU A 13 6.90 -10.63 -1.77
N GLU A 14 7.00 -9.61 -2.63
CA GLU A 14 8.24 -8.84 -2.81
C GLU A 14 8.54 -7.94 -1.61
N ARG A 15 7.49 -7.49 -0.91
CA ARG A 15 7.58 -6.60 0.26
C ARG A 15 7.94 -7.35 1.54
N ARG A 16 7.39 -8.55 1.73
CA ARG A 16 7.54 -9.32 2.98
C ARG A 16 9.02 -9.55 3.35
N PRO A 17 9.92 -9.99 2.45
CA PRO A 17 11.34 -10.19 2.78
C PRO A 17 12.06 -8.92 3.22
N VAL A 18 11.71 -7.76 2.63
CA VAL A 18 12.29 -6.47 3.01
C VAL A 18 11.88 -6.11 4.44
N LEU A 19 10.61 -6.36 4.78
CA LEU A 19 10.10 -6.07 6.11
C LEU A 19 10.64 -7.05 7.17
N ASP A 20 10.73 -8.33 6.83
CA ASP A 20 11.29 -9.37 7.71
C ASP A 20 12.77 -9.08 8.02
N ALA A 21 13.56 -8.67 7.00
CA ALA A 21 14.95 -8.26 7.19
C ALA A 21 15.07 -7.03 8.10
N TYR A 22 14.15 -6.06 7.99
CA TYR A 22 14.12 -4.89 8.86
C TYR A 22 13.83 -5.27 10.32
N HIS A 23 12.82 -6.12 10.55
CA HIS A 23 12.49 -6.60 11.90
C HIS A 23 13.59 -7.48 12.51
N GLY A 24 14.30 -8.25 11.68
CA GLY A 24 15.46 -9.03 12.11
C GLY A 24 16.73 -8.22 12.35
N GLY A 25 16.73 -6.90 12.16
CA GLY A 25 17.91 -6.04 12.28
C GLY A 25 18.96 -6.23 11.17
N GLY A 26 18.59 -6.91 10.08
CA GLY A 26 19.46 -7.17 8.93
C GLY A 26 19.48 -6.03 7.91
N ASP A 27 20.27 -6.22 6.85
CA ASP A 27 20.36 -5.25 5.76
C ASP A 27 19.19 -5.38 4.77
N TRP A 28 18.05 -4.84 5.18
CA TRP A 28 16.84 -4.77 4.35
C TRP A 28 17.03 -3.96 3.05
N ARG A 29 18.03 -3.05 2.98
CA ARG A 29 18.32 -2.30 1.76
C ARG A 29 18.99 -3.17 0.71
N ALA A 30 19.87 -4.07 1.12
CA ALA A 30 20.43 -5.07 0.23
C ALA A 30 19.32 -6.00 -0.32
N VAL A 31 18.43 -6.49 0.54
CA VAL A 31 17.28 -7.32 0.15
C VAL A 31 16.39 -6.59 -0.87
N ALA A 32 16.05 -5.33 -0.63
CA ALA A 32 15.27 -4.52 -1.55
C ALA A 32 15.97 -4.38 -2.93
N ARG A 33 17.28 -4.11 -2.94
CA ARG A 33 18.06 -4.00 -4.18
C ARG A 33 18.08 -5.30 -4.97
N HIS A 34 18.26 -6.44 -4.30
CA HIS A 34 18.26 -7.76 -4.94
C HIS A 34 16.90 -8.10 -5.56
N ASN A 35 15.80 -7.64 -4.95
CA ASN A 35 14.44 -7.87 -5.44
C ASN A 35 13.98 -6.83 -6.49
N GLY A 36 14.87 -5.95 -6.96
CA GLY A 36 14.49 -4.87 -7.87
C GLY A 36 13.50 -3.87 -7.26
N PHE A 37 13.43 -3.81 -5.94
CA PHE A 37 12.50 -2.96 -5.20
C PHE A 37 13.08 -1.55 -5.10
N PRO A 38 12.37 -0.51 -5.57
CA PRO A 38 12.84 0.86 -5.51
C PRO A 38 13.13 1.27 -4.07
N ARG A 39 14.27 1.94 -3.88
CA ARG A 39 14.73 2.41 -2.56
C ARG A 39 13.66 3.23 -1.83
N THR A 40 13.02 4.16 -2.51
CA THR A 40 11.98 5.03 -1.92
C THR A 40 10.77 4.22 -1.46
N SER A 41 10.36 3.22 -2.23
CA SER A 41 9.30 2.29 -1.84
C SER A 41 9.72 1.46 -0.62
N ALA A 42 10.99 1.01 -0.57
CA ALA A 42 11.50 0.20 0.54
C ALA A 42 11.54 1.01 1.84
N GLU A 43 12.00 2.26 1.77
CA GLU A 43 11.98 3.21 2.89
C GLU A 43 10.54 3.47 3.38
N TYR A 44 9.60 3.67 2.46
CA TYR A 44 8.19 3.83 2.80
C TYR A 44 7.61 2.58 3.48
N LEU A 45 7.95 1.40 2.96
CA LEU A 45 7.52 0.10 3.50
C LEU A 45 7.98 -0.10 4.94
N VAL A 46 9.27 0.07 5.23
CA VAL A 46 9.80 -0.12 6.59
C VAL A 46 9.28 0.95 7.56
N SER A 47 9.06 2.18 7.08
CA SER A 47 8.50 3.26 7.89
C SER A 47 7.02 3.02 8.27
N HIS A 48 6.23 2.39 7.39
CA HIS A 48 4.80 2.16 7.62
C HIS A 48 4.50 0.77 8.18
N GLY A 49 5.46 -0.17 8.13
CA GLY A 49 5.33 -1.50 8.72
C GLY A 49 4.28 -2.41 8.09
N ARG A 50 3.78 -2.09 6.89
CA ARG A 50 2.61 -2.77 6.28
C ARG A 50 2.93 -3.33 4.91
N VAL A 51 2.56 -4.59 4.70
CA VAL A 51 2.83 -5.32 3.44
C VAL A 51 1.62 -5.23 2.51
N GLU A 52 0.43 -5.15 3.11
CA GLU A 52 -0.87 -5.18 2.44
C GLU A 52 -1.09 -3.94 1.56
N ASN A 53 -1.68 -4.16 0.39
CA ASN A 53 -2.13 -3.06 -0.46
C ASN A 53 -3.44 -2.49 0.12
N LEU A 54 -3.39 -1.27 0.65
CA LEU A 54 -4.62 -0.58 1.03
C LEU A 54 -5.48 -0.28 -0.20
N PRO A 55 -6.82 -0.29 -0.04
CA PRO A 55 -7.72 0.21 -1.05
C PRO A 55 -7.33 1.66 -1.38
N ARG A 56 -7.10 1.92 -2.67
CA ARG A 56 -6.76 3.26 -3.16
C ARG A 56 -8.03 3.96 -3.62
N GLY A 57 -8.29 5.14 -3.06
CA GLY A 57 -9.50 5.88 -3.36
C GLY A 57 -10.75 5.21 -2.79
N GLY A 58 -11.91 5.79 -3.12
CA GLY A 58 -13.21 5.33 -2.66
C GLY A 58 -14.22 6.45 -2.80
N ALA A 59 -15.45 6.10 -3.17
CA ALA A 59 -16.54 7.06 -3.14
C ALA A 59 -16.88 7.37 -1.68
N ARG A 60 -16.81 8.65 -1.32
CA ARG A 60 -17.34 9.12 -0.05
C ARG A 60 -18.70 9.76 -0.33
N ALA A 61 -19.73 9.34 0.38
CA ALA A 61 -21.02 10.00 0.31
C ALA A 61 -20.92 11.35 1.02
N THR A 62 -20.76 12.43 0.26
CA THR A 62 -20.56 13.78 0.81
C THR A 62 -21.87 14.47 1.16
N LYS A 63 -23.00 13.98 0.64
CA LYS A 63 -24.33 14.59 0.80
C LYS A 63 -25.35 13.68 1.48
N VAL A 64 -25.20 12.37 1.31
CA VAL A 64 -26.08 11.37 1.92
C VAL A 64 -25.28 10.70 3.02
N THR A 65 -25.41 11.22 4.24
CA THR A 65 -24.75 10.62 5.40
C THR A 65 -25.50 9.35 5.81
N PRO A 66 -24.87 8.42 6.56
CA PRO A 66 -25.52 7.19 7.01
C PRO A 66 -26.85 7.45 7.71
N GLU A 67 -26.94 8.53 8.49
CA GLU A 67 -28.14 8.93 9.21
C GLU A 67 -29.28 9.33 8.27
N ILE A 68 -28.97 10.04 7.17
CA ILE A 68 -29.94 10.41 6.13
C ILE A 68 -30.41 9.16 5.38
N SER A 69 -29.48 8.24 5.06
CA SER A 69 -29.85 6.96 4.45
C SER A 69 -30.77 6.14 5.33
N THR A 70 -30.46 6.01 6.63
CA THR A 70 -31.30 5.26 7.57
C THR A 70 -32.69 5.90 7.73
N ALA A 71 -32.79 7.23 7.70
CA ALA A 71 -34.07 7.93 7.79
C ALA A 71 -34.98 7.76 6.55
N LEU A 72 -34.41 7.39 5.38
CA LEU A 72 -35.15 7.19 4.13
C LEU A 72 -35.65 5.74 3.95
N GLU A 73 -35.02 4.78 4.62
CA GLU A 73 -35.35 3.34 4.55
C GLU A 73 -36.41 2.92 5.59
N MET A 74 -36.97 3.87 6.36
CA MET A 74 -38.12 3.68 7.26
C MET A 74 -39.39 4.23 6.63
#